data_AF-A0A7V6L5H5-F1
#
_entry.id   AF-A0A7V6L5H5-F1
#
_cell.length_a   1.000
_cell.length_b   1.000
_cell.length_c   1.000
_cell.angle_alpha   90.00
_cell.angle_beta   90.00
_cell.angle_gamma   90.00
#
_symmetry.space_group_name_H-M   'P 1'
#
loop_
_entity.id
_entity.type
_entity.pdbx_description
1 polymer ?
#
loop_
_entity_poly.entity_id
_entity_poly.type
_entity_poly.pdbx_seq_one_letter_code
_entity_poly.pdbx_strand_id
1 'polypeptide(L)'
;MNCSKCGTLLKENAKFCSGCGAQVPKVQSASVSCAYCGAALVPGAKFCAGCGKPATPKQSNTCPRCNNPLVAGAKFCAYCGASTAAASNVCPRCNTPFKPGAKFCGVCGAPATSATLPPLNVCKNCGTPFKPGTRFCGKCGSAIL
;
A
#
# COMPACT_ATOMS: atom_id res chain seq x y z
N MET A 1 27.63 0.73 15.67
CA MET A 1 27.54 2.20 15.48
C MET A 1 28.79 2.85 16.06
N ASN A 2 29.27 3.97 15.53
CA ASN A 2 30.50 4.62 16.00
C ASN A 2 30.16 5.84 16.87
N CYS A 3 31.00 6.13 17.86
CA CYS A 3 30.81 7.27 18.75
C CYS A 3 30.94 8.59 17.99
N SER A 4 29.92 9.45 18.07
CA SER A 4 29.92 10.77 17.40
C SER A 4 30.97 11.75 17.93
N LYS A 5 31.62 11.44 19.06
CA LYS A 5 32.67 12.29 19.66
C LYS A 5 34.09 11.85 19.33
N CYS A 6 34.35 10.55 19.23
CA CYS A 6 35.72 10.03 19.08
C CYS A 6 35.86 8.91 18.04
N GLY A 7 34.77 8.51 17.38
CA GLY A 7 34.79 7.52 16.32
C GLY A 7 34.93 6.06 16.75
N THR A 8 35.23 5.74 18.02
CA THR A 8 35.32 4.33 18.46
C THR A 8 34.02 3.57 18.25
N LEU A 9 34.16 2.29 17.88
CA LEU A 9 33.06 1.37 17.69
C LEU A 9 32.33 1.13 19.04
N LEU A 10 31.03 1.42 19.09
CA LEU A 10 30.19 1.20 20.26
C LEU A 10 29.63 -0.22 20.26
N LYS A 11 29.67 -0.88 21.41
CA LYS A 11 28.97 -2.15 21.67
C LYS A 11 27.45 -1.94 21.68
N GLU A 12 26.69 -2.97 21.30
CA GLU A 12 25.22 -2.95 21.39
C GLU A 12 24.79 -2.62 22.83
N ASN A 13 23.93 -1.60 22.97
CA ASN A 13 23.40 -1.09 24.24
C ASN A 13 24.41 -0.42 25.19
N ALA A 14 25.57 0.02 24.72
CA ALA A 14 26.53 0.77 25.54
C ALA A 14 25.92 2.08 26.08
N LYS A 15 25.90 2.27 27.41
CA LYS A 15 25.47 3.53 28.06
C LYS A 15 26.52 4.65 27.94
N PHE A 16 27.79 4.26 27.85
CA PHE A 16 28.93 5.17 27.76
C PHE A 16 29.89 4.66 26.69
N CYS A 17 30.56 5.57 25.99
CA CYS A 17 31.60 5.24 25.05
C CYS A 17 32.85 4.76 25.80
N SER A 18 33.33 3.56 25.50
CA SER A 18 34.54 2.99 26.12
C SER A 18 35.84 3.68 25.71
N GLY A 19 35.83 4.51 24.65
CA GLY A 19 37.01 5.26 24.19
C GLY A 19 37.14 6.63 24.84
N CYS A 20 36.07 7.41 24.90
CA CYS A 20 36.12 8.81 25.39
C CYS A 20 35.23 9.10 26.60
N GLY A 21 34.49 8.11 27.13
CA GLY A 21 33.60 8.28 28.26
C GLY A 21 32.29 9.03 27.97
N ALA A 22 32.08 9.52 26.74
CA ALA A 22 30.86 10.25 26.38
C ALA A 22 29.62 9.36 26.53
N GLN A 23 28.55 9.93 27.10
CA GLN A 23 27.25 9.27 27.19
C GLN A 23 26.69 9.02 25.79
N VAL A 24 26.31 7.77 25.54
CA VAL A 24 25.70 7.39 24.27
C VAL A 24 24.20 7.64 24.42
N PRO A 25 23.59 8.47 23.55
CA PRO A 25 22.14 8.67 23.62
C PRO A 25 21.45 7.31 23.43
N LYS A 26 20.69 6.88 24.44
CA LYS A 26 19.84 5.69 24.34
C LYS A 26 18.95 5.89 23.13
N VAL A 27 19.15 5.06 22.11
CA VAL A 27 18.27 4.98 20.96
C VAL A 27 16.88 4.72 21.51
N GLN A 28 16.01 5.74 21.49
CA GLN A 28 14.64 5.59 21.93
C GLN A 28 14.00 4.58 20.99
N SER A 29 13.88 3.34 21.45
CA SER A 29 12.98 2.37 20.85
C SER A 29 11.63 3.05 20.80
N ALA A 30 11.16 3.37 19.60
CA ALA A 30 9.88 4.05 19.40
C ALA A 30 8.82 3.26 20.18
N SER A 31 8.35 3.84 21.28
CA SER A 31 7.40 3.19 22.17
C SER A 31 6.08 3.08 21.41
N VAL A 32 5.82 1.90 20.86
CA VAL A 32 4.55 1.61 20.19
C VAL A 32 3.47 1.65 21.27
N SER A 33 2.41 2.43 21.05
CA SER A 33 1.27 2.48 21.96
C SER A 33 0.22 1.43 21.57
N CYS A 34 -0.47 0.88 22.56
CA CYS A 34 -1.53 -0.09 22.35
C CYS A 34 -2.69 0.56 21.60
N ALA A 35 -3.08 0.00 20.45
CA ALA A 35 -4.20 0.49 19.65
C ALA A 35 -5.57 0.39 20.36
N TYR A 36 -5.67 -0.39 21.45
CA TYR A 36 -6.93 -0.63 22.15
C TYR A 36 -7.12 0.23 23.40
N CYS A 37 -6.03 0.56 24.11
CA CYS A 37 -6.12 1.31 25.38
C CYS A 37 -5.09 2.44 25.52
N GLY A 38 -4.23 2.65 24.51
CA GLY A 38 -3.21 3.70 24.52
C GLY A 38 -1.98 3.42 25.39
N ALA A 39 -1.99 2.37 26.23
CA ALA A 39 -0.84 2.05 27.08
C ALA A 39 0.44 1.76 26.27
N ALA A 40 1.59 2.17 26.77
CA ALA A 40 2.88 1.91 26.13
C ALA A 40 3.16 0.41 26.06
N LEU A 41 3.51 -0.09 24.86
CA LEU A 41 3.90 -1.48 24.65
C LEU A 41 5.41 -1.63 24.84
N VAL A 42 5.77 -2.68 25.56
CA VAL A 42 7.16 -3.10 25.67
C VAL A 42 7.60 -3.73 24.34
N PRO A 43 8.79 -3.40 23.81
CA PRO A 43 9.32 -4.05 22.61
C PRO A 43 9.29 -5.58 22.75
N GLY A 44 8.66 -6.27 21.79
CA GLY A 44 8.54 -7.73 21.80
C GLY A 44 7.41 -8.30 22.67
N ALA A 45 6.59 -7.47 23.33
CA ALA A 45 5.42 -7.96 24.06
C ALA A 45 4.41 -8.60 23.09
N LYS A 46 3.89 -9.79 23.44
CA LYS A 46 2.80 -10.45 22.69
C LYS A 46 1.42 -9.90 23.05
N PHE A 47 1.28 -9.39 24.28
CA PHE A 47 0.05 -8.84 24.84
C PHE A 47 0.33 -7.51 25.54
N CYS A 48 -0.65 -6.62 25.55
CA CYS A 48 -0.62 -5.35 26.25
C CYS A 48 -0.77 -5.60 27.76
N ALA A 49 0.20 -5.13 28.55
CA ALA A 49 0.15 -5.25 30.02
C ALA A 49 -0.98 -4.43 30.67
N GLY A 50 -1.52 -3.41 29.99
CA GLY A 50 -2.59 -2.58 30.52
C GLY A 50 -4.00 -3.14 30.30
N CYS A 51 -4.25 -3.85 29.19
CA CYS A 51 -5.60 -4.33 28.84
C CYS A 51 -5.68 -5.81 28.44
N GLY A 52 -4.54 -6.54 28.43
CA GLY A 52 -4.47 -7.96 28.08
C GLY A 52 -4.65 -8.31 26.60
N LYS A 53 -5.03 -7.34 25.74
CA LYS A 53 -5.20 -7.55 24.29
C LYS A 53 -3.86 -7.72 23.58
N PRO A 54 -3.81 -8.43 22.44
CA PRO A 54 -2.56 -8.65 21.71
C PRO A 54 -1.90 -7.31 21.33
N ALA A 55 -0.60 -7.20 21.58
CA ALA A 55 0.17 -5.98 21.41
C ALA A 55 0.24 -5.54 19.94
N THR A 56 0.17 -6.50 19.03
CA THR A 56 -0.05 -6.27 17.61
C THR A 56 -1.45 -6.77 17.25
N PRO A 57 -2.30 -5.95 16.62
CA PRO A 57 -3.52 -6.48 16.03
C PRO A 57 -3.08 -7.50 14.98
N LYS A 58 -3.36 -8.79 15.24
CA LYS A 58 -3.24 -9.83 14.22
C LYS A 58 -4.15 -9.37 13.09
N GLN A 59 -3.57 -8.90 11.99
CA GLN A 59 -4.31 -8.45 10.82
C GLN A 59 -5.24 -9.60 10.42
N SER A 60 -6.49 -9.52 10.87
CA SER A 60 -7.52 -10.47 10.52
C SER A 60 -7.86 -10.13 9.09
N ASN A 61 -7.15 -10.77 8.16
CA ASN A 61 -7.51 -10.76 6.76
C ASN A 61 -8.82 -11.52 6.67
N THR A 62 -9.95 -10.87 6.89
CA THR A 62 -11.28 -11.45 6.66
C THR A 62 -11.73 -11.10 5.26
N CYS A 63 -12.53 -11.97 4.67
CA CYS A 63 -13.09 -11.75 3.36
C CYS A 63 -14.02 -10.54 3.40
N PRO A 64 -13.85 -9.51 2.56
CA PRO A 64 -14.73 -8.35 2.55
C PRO A 64 -16.15 -8.67 2.04
N ARG A 65 -16.37 -9.88 1.50
CA ARG A 65 -17.67 -10.32 0.95
C ARG A 65 -18.46 -11.22 1.88
N CYS A 66 -17.81 -12.17 2.57
CA CYS A 66 -18.50 -13.14 3.43
C CYS A 66 -17.99 -13.17 4.87
N ASN A 67 -17.05 -12.28 5.23
CA ASN A 67 -16.43 -12.18 6.55
C ASN A 67 -15.68 -13.41 7.06
N ASN A 68 -15.57 -14.48 6.27
CA ASN A 68 -14.75 -15.63 6.64
C ASN A 68 -13.25 -15.31 6.65
N PRO A 69 -12.46 -15.97 7.52
CA PRO A 69 -11.02 -15.76 7.59
C PRO A 69 -10.33 -16.13 6.26
N LEU A 70 -9.40 -15.29 5.84
CA LEU A 70 -8.53 -15.51 4.70
C LEU A 70 -7.17 -15.98 5.18
N VAL A 71 -6.62 -16.95 4.46
CA VAL A 71 -5.22 -17.36 4.61
C VAL A 71 -4.30 -16.22 4.16
N ALA A 72 -3.16 -16.07 4.83
CA ALA A 72 -2.17 -15.06 4.50
C ALA A 72 -1.72 -15.19 3.03
N GLY A 73 -1.78 -14.11 2.27
CA GLY A 73 -1.42 -14.10 0.84
C GLY A 73 -2.47 -14.73 -0.10
N ALA A 74 -3.64 -15.12 0.39
CA ALA A 74 -4.74 -15.56 -0.48
C ALA A 74 -5.07 -14.47 -1.51
N LYS A 75 -5.26 -14.85 -2.77
CA LYS A 75 -5.78 -13.98 -3.86
C LYS A 75 -7.30 -14.07 -4.01
N PHE A 76 -7.89 -15.16 -3.50
CA PHE A 76 -9.33 -15.43 -3.53
C PHE A 76 -9.76 -16.06 -2.19
N CYS A 77 -11.00 -15.81 -1.79
CA CYS A 77 -11.60 -16.43 -0.62
C CYS A 77 -11.96 -17.89 -0.93
N ALA A 78 -11.48 -18.83 -0.12
CA ALA A 78 -11.80 -20.25 -0.28
C ALA A 78 -13.28 -20.58 -0.01
N TYR A 79 -14.01 -19.71 0.68
CA TYR A 79 -15.40 -19.94 1.05
C TYR A 79 -16.41 -19.36 0.07
N CYS A 80 -16.11 -18.21 -0.56
CA CYS A 80 -17.05 -17.52 -1.45
C CYS A 80 -16.48 -17.16 -2.82
N GLY A 81 -15.21 -17.47 -3.09
CA GLY A 81 -14.53 -17.18 -4.36
C GLY A 81 -14.18 -15.71 -4.61
N ALA A 82 -14.52 -14.79 -3.70
CA ALA A 82 -14.26 -13.37 -3.88
C ALA A 82 -12.76 -13.05 -3.87
N SER A 83 -12.32 -12.16 -4.77
CA SER A 83 -10.94 -11.65 -4.79
C SER A 83 -10.63 -10.88 -3.51
N THR A 84 -9.48 -11.18 -2.93
CA THR A 84 -8.95 -10.60 -1.68
C THR A 84 -7.91 -9.52 -1.94
N ALA A 85 -7.59 -9.26 -3.21
CA ALA A 85 -6.80 -8.11 -3.57
C ALA A 85 -7.58 -6.86 -3.12
N ALA A 86 -6.96 -6.06 -2.27
CA ALA A 86 -7.38 -4.70 -1.96
C ALA A 86 -7.20 -3.82 -3.20
N ALA A 87 -7.93 -4.13 -4.27
CA ALA A 87 -8.09 -3.23 -5.38
C ALA A 87 -9.05 -2.16 -4.88
N SER A 88 -8.58 -0.92 -4.82
CA SER A 88 -9.49 0.22 -4.92
C SER A 88 -10.30 -0.04 -6.19
N ASN A 89 -11.51 -0.55 -6.04
CA ASN A 89 -12.38 -0.96 -7.13
C ASN A 89 -12.97 0.29 -7.79
N VAL A 90 -12.17 1.33 -7.98
CA VAL A 90 -12.58 2.66 -8.37
C VAL A 90 -11.75 3.05 -9.57
N CYS A 91 -12.42 3.54 -10.61
CA CYS A 91 -11.76 4.00 -11.81
C CYS A 91 -10.74 5.11 -11.49
N PRO A 92 -9.47 4.99 -11.87
CA PRO A 92 -8.52 6.10 -11.73
C PRO A 92 -8.84 7.30 -12.65
N ARG A 93 -9.76 7.15 -13.62
CA ARG A 93 -10.15 8.20 -14.56
C ARG A 93 -11.48 8.89 -14.25
N CYS A 94 -12.50 8.14 -13.86
CA CYS A 94 -13.85 8.67 -13.67
C CYS A 94 -14.42 8.42 -12.26
N ASN A 95 -13.61 7.86 -11.35
CA ASN A 95 -14.01 7.46 -10.00
C ASN A 95 -15.25 6.56 -9.91
N THR A 96 -15.71 5.98 -11.01
CA THR A 96 -16.81 5.01 -10.99
C THR A 96 -16.32 3.68 -10.42
N PRO A 97 -17.09 3.02 -9.54
CA PRO A 97 -16.73 1.72 -9.03
C PRO A 97 -16.77 0.62 -10.12
N PHE A 98 -15.85 -0.34 -10.04
CA PHE A 98 -15.77 -1.50 -10.93
C PHE A 98 -16.13 -2.81 -10.24
N LYS A 99 -16.67 -3.73 -11.05
CA LYS A 99 -16.88 -5.11 -10.63
C LYS A 99 -15.51 -5.77 -10.39
N PRO A 100 -15.37 -6.61 -9.35
CA PRO A 100 -14.16 -7.38 -9.11
C PRO A 100 -13.75 -8.17 -10.36
N GLY A 101 -12.49 -8.06 -10.77
CA GLY A 101 -11.98 -8.74 -11.97
C GLY A 101 -12.30 -8.07 -13.32
N ALA A 102 -12.93 -6.88 -13.31
CA ALA A 102 -13.09 -6.08 -14.53
C ALA A 102 -11.71 -5.74 -15.12
N LYS A 103 -11.52 -5.97 -16.43
CA LYS A 103 -10.30 -5.57 -17.15
C LYS A 103 -10.33 -4.10 -17.55
N PHE A 104 -11.54 -3.55 -17.72
CA PHE A 104 -11.82 -2.19 -18.15
C PHE A 104 -12.99 -1.59 -17.40
N CYS A 105 -13.05 -0.25 -17.41
CA CYS A 105 -14.15 0.55 -16.93
C CYS A 105 -15.39 0.37 -17.81
N GLY A 106 -16.52 -0.02 -17.21
CA GLY A 106 -17.80 -0.09 -17.93
C GLY A 106 -18.41 1.27 -18.32
N VAL A 107 -17.87 2.39 -17.82
CA VAL A 107 -18.36 3.75 -18.08
C VAL A 107 -17.44 4.52 -19.03
N CYS A 108 -16.15 4.59 -18.73
CA CYS A 108 -15.16 5.35 -19.51
C CYS A 108 -14.15 4.50 -20.30
N GLY A 109 -14.22 3.17 -20.23
CA GLY A 109 -13.33 2.26 -20.96
C GLY A 109 -11.87 2.17 -20.47
N ALA A 110 -11.48 2.93 -19.44
CA ALA A 110 -10.11 2.89 -18.91
C ALA A 110 -9.74 1.50 -18.32
N PRO A 111 -8.51 0.99 -18.49
CA PRO A 111 -8.11 -0.29 -17.92
C PRO A 111 -8.12 -0.25 -16.39
N ALA A 112 -8.52 -1.36 -15.78
CA ALA A 112 -8.63 -1.49 -14.32
C ALA A 112 -7.30 -1.83 -13.63
N THR A 113 -6.24 -2.07 -14.40
CA THR A 113 -4.89 -2.32 -13.90
C THR A 113 -4.01 -1.11 -14.15
N SER A 114 -3.23 -0.72 -13.14
CA SER A 114 -2.11 0.22 -13.22
C SER A 114 -0.95 -0.32 -14.06
N ALA A 115 -1.23 -0.74 -15.30
CA ALA A 115 -0.21 -0.96 -16.31
C ALA A 115 -0.04 0.37 -17.02
N THR A 116 1.16 0.96 -16.90
CA THR A 116 1.58 2.21 -17.54
C THR A 116 1.00 2.32 -18.95
N LEU A 117 0.03 3.22 -19.12
CA LEU A 117 -0.60 3.48 -20.41
C LEU A 117 0.31 4.35 -21.28
N PRO A 118 0.46 4.07 -22.58
CA PRO A 118 1.05 5.01 -23.52
C PRO A 118 0.23 6.31 -23.58
N PRO A 119 0.84 7.46 -23.93
CA PRO A 119 0.12 8.72 -24.04
C PRO A 119 -1.02 8.57 -25.05
N LEU A 120 -2.24 8.86 -24.59
CA LEU A 120 -3.44 8.72 -25.39
C LEU A 120 -3.61 9.97 -26.25
N ASN A 121 -3.21 9.90 -27.52
CA ASN A 121 -3.56 10.95 -28.48
C ASN A 121 -5.06 10.86 -28.81
N VAL A 122 -5.78 11.96 -28.63
CA VAL A 122 -7.23 12.04 -28.85
C VAL A 122 -7.56 13.01 -29.99
N CYS A 123 -8.53 12.62 -30.82
CA CYS A 123 -9.00 13.44 -31.94
C CYS A 123 -9.59 14.76 -31.41
N LYS A 124 -9.12 15.90 -31.91
CA LYS A 124 -9.61 17.22 -31.48
C LYS A 124 -11.07 17.49 -31.85
N ASN A 125 -11.59 16.80 -32.87
CA ASN A 125 -12.97 16.99 -33.34
C ASN A 125 -13.96 16.11 -32.57
N CYS A 126 -13.72 14.80 -32.42
CA CYS A 126 -14.68 13.88 -31.80
C CYS A 126 -14.21 13.19 -30.51
N GLY A 127 -13.00 13.51 -30.04
CA GLY A 127 -12.45 12.99 -28.79
C GLY A 127 -11.99 11.53 -28.83
N THR A 128 -12.12 10.83 -29.96
CA THR A 128 -11.71 9.42 -30.01
C THR A 128 -10.20 9.25 -29.92
N PRO A 129 -9.74 8.27 -29.13
CA PRO A 129 -8.32 7.93 -29.10
C PRO A 129 -7.87 7.36 -30.44
N PHE A 130 -6.67 7.70 -30.85
CA PHE A 130 -6.04 7.20 -32.08
C PHE A 130 -4.61 6.74 -31.81
N LYS A 131 -4.07 5.93 -32.73
CA LYS A 131 -2.70 5.42 -32.66
C LYS A 131 -1.72 6.43 -33.29
N PRO A 132 -0.49 6.59 -32.77
CA PRO A 132 0.52 7.43 -33.41
C PRO A 132 0.70 7.06 -34.89
N GLY A 133 0.72 8.05 -35.78
CA GLY A 133 0.85 7.86 -37.24
C GLY A 133 -0.47 7.80 -38.02
N THR A 134 -1.64 7.92 -37.39
CA THR A 134 -2.92 8.01 -38.12
C THR A 134 -3.12 9.39 -38.76
N ARG A 135 -3.36 9.42 -40.07
CA ARG A 135 -3.58 10.67 -40.83
C ARG A 135 -5.01 11.21 -40.69
N PHE A 136 -5.98 10.32 -40.52
CA PHE A 136 -7.41 10.64 -40.41
C PHE A 136 -8.05 9.90 -39.24
N CYS A 137 -9.10 10.49 -38.68
CA CYS A 137 -9.88 9.91 -37.60
C CYS A 137 -10.80 8.80 -38.12
N GLY A 138 -10.62 7.57 -37.62
CA GLY A 138 -11.47 6.44 -38.02
C GLY A 138 -12.94 6.55 -37.60
N LYS A 139 -13.31 7.50 -36.72
CA LYS A 139 -14.70 7.72 -36.29
C LYS A 139 -15.37 8.88 -37.03
N CYS A 140 -14.71 10.03 -37.18
CA CYS A 140 -15.33 11.22 -37.78
C CYS A 140 -14.67 11.68 -39.09
N GLY A 141 -13.66 10.98 -39.59
CA GLY A 141 -12.97 11.31 -40.83
C GLY A 141 -12.06 12.53 -40.79
N SER A 142 -12.06 13.30 -39.69
CA SER A 142 -11.24 14.52 -39.58
C SER A 142 -9.75 14.21 -39.66
N ALA A 143 -8.97 15.05 -40.32
CA ALA A 143 -7.52 14.96 -40.31
C ALA A 143 -6.97 15.12 -38.89
N ILE A 144 -5.94 14.33 -38.55
CA ILE A 144 -5.34 14.23 -37.21
C ILE A 144 -3.88 14.72 -37.18
N LEU A 145 -3.27 14.93 -38.35
CA LEU A 145 -1.91 15.43 -38.52
C LEU A 145 -1.70 16.81 -37.88
#